data_AF-A0A958MTV1-F1
#
_entry.id   AF-A0A958MTV1-F1
#
_cell.length_a   1.000
_cell.length_b   1.000
_cell.length_c   1.000
_cell.angle_alpha   90.00
_cell.angle_beta   90.00
_cell.angle_gamma   90.00
#
_symmetry.space_group_name_H-M   'P 1'
#
loop_
_entity.id
_entity.type
_entity.pdbx_description
1 polymer ?
#
loop_
_entity_poly.entity_id
_entity_poly.type
_entity_poly.pdbx_seq_one_letter_code
_entity_poly.pdbx_strand_id
1 'polypeptide(L)' 'LAKIELKLQNPMLRLFAPSLELVYDQKSKNLISYYGNSNIYTEKGDKQKVLIEYQYSQTSQITSRRIQNAHVPN' A
#
# COMPACT_ATOMS: atom_id res chain seq x y z
N LEU A 1 3.18 -0.54 -14.32
CA LEU A 1 3.51 0.22 -13.09
C LEU A 1 3.30 1.70 -13.38
N ALA A 2 2.45 2.36 -12.60
CA ALA A 2 2.24 3.80 -12.73
C ALA A 2 3.04 4.51 -11.63
N LYS A 3 3.91 5.45 -12.02
CA LYS A 3 4.48 6.42 -11.09
C LYS A 3 3.47 7.54 -10.94
N ILE A 4 2.97 7.75 -9.73
CA ILE A 4 1.96 8.76 -9.45
C ILE A 4 2.55 9.70 -8.42
N GLU A 5 2.67 10.97 -8.81
CA GLU A 5 2.96 12.05 -7.87
C GLU A 5 1.63 12.53 -7.30
N LEU A 6 1.39 12.23 -6.02
CA LEU A 6 0.15 12.62 -5.37
C LEU A 6 0.30 14.03 -4.79
N LYS A 7 -0.29 15.01 -5.49
CA LYS A 7 -0.49 16.35 -4.95
C LYS A 7 -1.60 16.30 -3.91
N LEU A 8 -1.22 16.20 -2.64
CA LEU A 8 -2.14 16.23 -1.50
C LEU A 8 -2.99 17.50 -1.60
N GLN A 9 -4.31 17.34 -1.73
CA GLN A 9 -5.24 18.48 -1.78
C GLN A 9 -5.56 19.02 -0.38
N ASN A 10 -5.34 18.21 0.67
CA ASN A 10 -5.53 18.64 2.05
C ASN A 10 -4.34 19.51 2.50
N PRO A 11 -4.57 20.81 2.83
CA PRO A 11 -3.51 21.73 3.21
C PRO A 11 -2.80 21.32 4.50
N MET A 12 -3.48 20.63 5.42
CA MET A 12 -2.86 20.12 6.64
C MET A 12 -1.83 19.02 6.34
N LEU A 13 -2.08 18.18 5.33
CA LEU A 13 -1.15 17.12 4.94
C LEU A 13 0.06 17.65 4.15
N ARG A 14 -0.11 18.77 3.40
CA ARG A 14 1.00 19.44 2.70
C ARG A 14 2.08 19.97 3.65
N LEU A 15 1.72 20.36 4.87
CA LEU A 15 2.68 20.85 5.87
C LEU A 15 3.65 19.77 6.35
N PHE A 16 3.23 18.50 6.31
CA PHE A 16 4.05 17.39 6.78
C PHE A 16 4.74 16.62 5.66
N ALA A 17 4.17 16.64 4.45
CA ALA A 17 4.74 16.02 3.25
C ALA A 17 4.44 16.90 2.01
N PRO A 18 5.37 17.78 1.59
CA PRO A 18 5.14 18.69 0.46
C PRO A 18 5.01 17.95 -0.88
N SER A 19 5.64 16.78 -1.00
CA SER A 19 5.51 15.89 -2.15
C SER A 19 5.58 14.44 -1.67
N LEU A 20 4.67 13.61 -2.19
CA LEU A 20 4.64 12.17 -1.94
C LEU A 20 4.91 11.46 -3.26
N GLU A 21 6.01 10.72 -3.32
CA GLU A 21 6.32 9.88 -4.49
C GLU A 21 5.82 8.47 -4.21
N LEU A 22 4.90 7.99 -5.06
CA LEU A 22 4.29 6.68 -4.91
C LEU A 22 4.39 5.90 -6.22
N VAL A 23 4.73 4.62 -6.11
CA VAL A 23 4.62 3.67 -7.21
C VAL A 23 3.43 2.79 -6.92
N TYR A 24 2.43 2.83 -7.79
CA TYR A 24 1.18 2.07 -7.63
C TYR A 24 0.98 1.12 -8.82
N ASP A 25 0.64 -0.12 -8.53
CA ASP A 25 0.15 -1.05 -9.55
C ASP A 25 -1.38 -0.98 -9.64
N GLN A 26 -1.88 -0.35 -10.70
CA GLN A 26 -3.31 -0.23 -10.96
C GLN A 26 -3.98 -1.58 -11.21
N LYS A 27 -3.25 -2.58 -11.72
CA LYS A 27 -3.80 -3.89 -12.05
C LYS A 27 -4.10 -4.69 -10.79
N SER A 28 -3.11 -4.80 -9.90
CA SER A 28 -3.27 -5.51 -8.63
C SER A 28 -3.86 -4.64 -7.52
N LYS A 29 -4.07 -3.35 -7.79
CA LYS A 29 -4.48 -2.32 -6.83
C LYS A 29 -3.55 -2.18 -5.61
N ASN A 30 -2.27 -2.49 -5.78
CA ASN A 30 -1.29 -2.50 -4.69
C ASN A 30 -0.36 -1.29 -4.76
N LEU A 31 -0.02 -0.75 -3.59
CA LEU A 31 1.04 0.24 -3.45
C LEU A 31 2.40 -0.49 -3.44
N ILE A 32 3.24 -0.25 -4.45
CA ILE A 32 4.51 -0.94 -4.61
C ILE A 32 5.61 -0.27 -3.78
N SER A 33 5.67 1.06 -3.81
CA SER A 33 6.64 1.80 -3.00
C SER A 33 6.19 3.22 -2.66
N TYR A 34 6.77 3.73 -1.57
CA TYR A 34 6.57 5.06 -1.02
C TYR A 34 7.92 5.72 -0.75
N TYR A 35 8.09 6.96 -1.19
CA TYR A 35 9.23 7.81 -0.82
C TYR A 35 8.76 9.13 -0.23
N GLY A 36 9.29 9.46 0.96
CA GLY A 36 8.91 10.68 1.67
C GLY A 36 9.57 10.82 3.03
N ASN A 37 9.14 11.83 3.80
CA ASN A 37 9.59 12.03 5.18
C ASN A 37 9.02 10.92 6.08
N SER A 38 9.85 10.38 6.97
CA SER A 38 9.40 9.55 8.08
C SER A 38 9.09 10.40 9.31
N ASN A 39 8.56 9.75 10.34
CA ASN A 39 8.42 10.28 11.69
C ASN A 39 9.72 10.13 12.52
N ILE A 40 10.82 9.67 11.91
CA ILE A 40 12.12 9.52 12.55
C ILE A 40 12.90 10.82 12.35
N TYR A 41 13.45 11.33 13.45
CA TYR A 41 14.25 12.54 13.48
C TYR A 41 15.72 12.18 13.64
N THR A 42 16.58 12.90 12.93
CA THR A 42 18.02 12.85 13.15
C THR A 42 18.37 13.50 14.49
N GLU A 43 19.60 13.31 14.96
CA GLU A 43 20.11 13.97 16.18
C GLU A 43 20.03 15.50 16.12
N LYS A 44 19.93 16.07 14.91
CA LYS A 44 19.78 17.52 14.66
C LYS A 44 18.33 17.99 14.60
N GLY A 45 17.36 17.09 14.78
CA GLY A 45 15.92 17.40 14.71
C GLY A 45 15.34 17.44 13.30
N ASP A 46 16.12 17.12 12.27
CA ASP A 46 15.62 17.03 10.89
C ASP A 46 14.87 15.72 10.66
N LYS A 47 13.78 15.75 9.88
CA LYS A 47 13.05 14.55 9.47
C LYS A 47 13.89 13.72 8.49
N GLN A 48 13.97 12.42 8.73
CA GLN A 48 14.65 11.49 7.83
C GLN A 48 13.76 11.17 6.62
N LYS A 49 14.33 11.19 5.41
CA LYS A 49 13.66 10.64 4.22
C LYS A 49 13.84 9.14 4.15
N VAL A 50 12.77 8.42 3.80
CA VAL A 50 12.77 6.96 3.70
C VAL A 50 12.14 6.50 2.38
N LEU A 51 12.61 5.35 1.92
CA LEU A 51 11.97 4.56 0.88
C LEU A 51 11.36 3.32 1.56
N ILE A 52 10.06 3.09 1.36
CA ILE A 52 9.36 1.91 1.84
C ILE A 52 8.92 1.12 0.60
N GLU A 53 9.32 -0.14 0.52
CA GLU A 53 8.95 -1.07 -0.55
C GLU A 53 8.04 -2.15 0.02
N TYR A 54 6.95 -2.45 -0.68
CA TYR A 54 5.95 -3.42 -0.24
C TYR A 54 6.02 -4.68 -1.10
N GLN A 55 6.14 -5.82 -0.44
CA GLN A 55 6.04 -7.13 -1.07
C GLN A 55 4.78 -7.83 -0.58
N TYR A 56 3.79 -7.95 -1.48
CA TYR A 56 2.55 -8.65 -1.17
C TYR A 56 2.69 -10.12 -1.53
N SER A 57 2.61 -11.00 -0.54
CA SER A 57 2.47 -12.43 -0.75
C SER A 57 1.11 -12.72 -1.39
N GLN A 58 1.08 -13.43 -2.52
CA GLN A 58 -0.16 -13.91 -3.12
C GLN A 58 -0.74 -15.01 -2.24
N THR A 59 -1.56 -14.65 -1.24
CA THR A 59 -2.37 -15.65 -0.53
C THR A 59 -3.53 -16.01 -1.45
N SER A 60 -3.31 -17.01 -2.29
CA SER A 60 -4.37 -17.65 -3.08
C SER A 60 -5.52 -18.00 -2.15
N GLN A 61 -6.71 -17.49 -2.47
CA GLN A 61 -7.93 -17.79 -1.75
C GLN A 61 -8.08 -19.31 -1.63
N ILE A 62 -7.92 -19.85 -0.43
CA ILE A 62 -8.36 -21.20 -0.12
C ILE A 62 -9.88 -21.16 -0.25
N THR A 63 -10.35 -21.44 -1.46
CA THR A 63 -11.75 -21.67 -1.74
C THR A 63 -12.10 -22.98 -1.06
N SER A 64 -12.53 -22.90 0.19
CA SER A 64 -13.15 -24.00 0.93
C SER A 64 -14.52 -24.29 0.33
N ARG A 65 -14.59 -24.69 -0.94
CA ARG A 65 -15.74 -25.43 -1.46
C ARG A 65 -15.62 -26.84 -0.92
N ARG A 66 -16.14 -27.05 0.30
CA ARG A 66 -16.46 -28.39 0.78
C ARG A 66 -17.55 -28.94 -0.15
N ILE A 67 -17.15 -29.85 -1.04
CA ILE A 67 -18.04 -30.56 -1.96
C ILE A 67 -18.69 -31.74 -1.20
N GLN A 68 -20.02 -31.73 -1.22
CA GLN A 68 -21.02 -32.84 -1.24
C GLN A 68 -21.21 -33.78 -0.04
N ASN A 69 -22.50 -33.95 0.33
CA ASN A 69 -23.32 -35.19 0.32
C ASN A 69 -24.68 -34.87 1.00
N ALA A 70 -25.88 -35.28 0.58
CA ALA A 70 -26.35 -36.11 -0.52
C ALA A 70 -27.85 -35.78 -0.80
N HIS A 71 -28.29 -36.01 -2.03
CA HIS A 71 -29.71 -36.15 -2.38
C HIS A 71 -30.28 -37.41 -1.71
N VAL A 72 -31.34 -37.27 -0.90
CA VAL A 72 -32.14 -38.39 -0.41
C VAL A 72 -33.40 -38.44 -1.27
N PRO A 73 -33.59 -39.45 -2.13
CA PRO A 73 -34.84 -39.63 -2.84
C PRO A 73 -35.91 -40.22 -1.90
N ASN A 74 -37.10 -39.61 -1.96
CA ASN A 74 -38.42 -39.97 -1.40
C ASN A 74 -38.52 -40.51 0.02
#